data_AF-A0A5J5N1V7-F1
#
_entry.id   AF-A0A5J5N1V7-F1
#
_cell.length_a   1.000
_cell.length_b   1.000
_cell.length_c   1.000
_cell.angle_alpha   90.00
_cell.angle_beta   90.00
_cell.angle_gamma   90.00
#
_symmetry.space_group_name_H-M   'P 1'
#
loop_
_entity.id
_entity.type
_entity.pdbx_description
1 polymer ?
#
loop_
_entity_poly.entity_id
_entity_poly.type
_entity_poly.pdbx_seq_one_letter_code
_entity_poly.pdbx_strand_id
1 'polypeptide(L)'
;LVVLLLLQEGSAYKLVCYFTNWSQDRQEPGKFTFESTDPFLCSHLIYSFASISNNKVIIKDKNEAKLYQTINNLKTKNPKLKILLSIGGYLFGSKGFHPMVESSSSTLKFVNSVILFLRNHNFDGLDISWIYPNVKDNTHFTVLIHKLAEAFQQDFVKSTKERLLLTAGVSAGRQMIDNSYQIKELANCFYLCSSQNLFFCFWQSRDLDFINLLSFDFHGSWEKPLVTGHNSPLRKGQLDRQTSSYYNVEYAVGYWIKKGMPAEKVVMGIPTYGRSFTLASAETAVGAPASGPGAAGPITKSSGFLAYYEICQFLQGAKITRLQDQQVPYAVKGNQWVGYDDVESVETKVQFLKNLNLGGAMIWSIDMDDFTGKFCSQGPYPLVQAVKRSLGSLER
;
A
#
# COMPACT_ATOMS: atom_id res chain seq x y z
N LEU A 1 -17.35 -28.06 -37.11
CA LEU A 1 -17.40 -27.43 -35.78
C LEU A 1 -15.97 -27.16 -35.32
N VAL A 2 -15.51 -25.91 -35.37
CA VAL A 2 -14.23 -25.51 -34.77
C VAL A 2 -14.57 -25.00 -33.37
N VAL A 3 -14.15 -25.75 -32.35
CA VAL A 3 -14.27 -25.33 -30.94
C VAL A 3 -13.16 -24.31 -30.69
N LEU A 4 -13.52 -23.03 -30.63
CA LEU A 4 -12.68 -21.97 -30.10
C LEU A 4 -12.56 -22.20 -28.58
N LEU A 5 -11.47 -22.83 -28.16
CA LEU A 5 -10.98 -22.76 -26.79
C LEU A 5 -10.57 -21.30 -26.54
N LEU A 6 -11.47 -20.52 -25.95
CA LEU A 6 -11.11 -19.31 -25.25
C LEU A 6 -10.26 -19.72 -24.06
N LEU A 7 -8.94 -19.78 -24.26
CA LEU A 7 -7.99 -19.70 -23.17
C LEU A 7 -8.21 -18.32 -22.53
N GLN A 8 -8.99 -18.30 -21.47
CA GLN A 8 -8.98 -17.21 -20.52
C GLN A 8 -7.57 -17.23 -19.92
N GLU A 9 -6.62 -16.50 -20.52
CA GLU A 9 -5.36 -16.21 -19.86
C GLU A 9 -5.74 -15.55 -18.53
N GLY A 10 -5.63 -16.31 -17.45
CA GLY A 10 -5.87 -15.78 -16.12
C GLY A 10 -4.89 -14.64 -15.91
N SER A 11 -5.38 -13.39 -15.92
CA SER A 11 -4.58 -12.24 -15.57
C SER A 11 -3.99 -12.49 -14.19
N ALA A 12 -2.67 -12.52 -14.10
CA ALA A 12 -1.98 -12.81 -12.85
C ALA A 12 -2.01 -11.56 -11.98
N TYR A 13 -2.46 -11.68 -10.74
CA TYR A 13 -2.62 -10.52 -9.85
C TYR A 13 -1.32 -10.19 -9.11
N LYS A 14 -1.10 -8.91 -8.82
CA LYS A 14 -0.02 -8.46 -7.95
C LYS A 14 -0.42 -8.68 -6.48
N LEU A 15 0.47 -9.30 -5.71
CA LEU A 15 0.48 -9.20 -4.25
C LEU A 15 1.72 -8.40 -3.84
N VAL A 16 1.49 -7.16 -3.45
CA VAL A 16 2.53 -6.17 -3.10
C VAL A 16 2.59 -6.04 -1.59
N CYS A 17 3.76 -6.22 -1.00
CA CYS A 17 3.91 -6.29 0.44
C CYS A 17 4.91 -5.26 0.95
N TYR A 18 4.44 -4.33 1.77
CA TYR A 18 5.31 -3.35 2.41
C TYR A 18 6.02 -3.99 3.61
N PHE A 19 7.32 -3.70 3.71
CA PHE A 19 8.17 -4.02 4.83
C PHE A 19 8.60 -2.72 5.50
N THR A 20 8.51 -2.64 6.83
CA THR A 20 8.92 -1.46 7.59
C THR A 20 10.28 -1.65 8.27
N ASN A 21 11.25 -0.79 7.99
CA ASN A 21 12.61 -0.92 8.54
C ASN A 21 12.68 -0.76 10.07
N TRP A 22 11.74 -0.08 10.71
CA TRP A 22 11.67 0.03 12.18
C TRP A 22 11.07 -1.21 12.87
N SER A 23 10.54 -2.19 12.12
CA SER A 23 9.98 -3.41 12.72
C SER A 23 11.04 -4.30 13.40
N GLN A 24 12.31 -4.14 13.03
CA GLN A 24 13.45 -4.83 13.65
C GLN A 24 13.74 -4.34 15.09
N ASP A 25 13.29 -3.13 15.43
CA ASP A 25 13.51 -2.50 16.73
C ASP A 25 12.43 -2.87 17.76
N ARG A 26 11.36 -3.55 17.31
CA ARG A 26 10.35 -4.10 18.22
C ARG A 26 10.97 -5.18 19.11
N GLN A 27 10.48 -5.24 20.34
CA GLN A 27 10.84 -6.33 21.25
C GLN A 27 10.10 -7.60 20.87
N GLU A 28 10.67 -8.76 21.21
CA GLU A 28 9.95 -10.02 21.14
C GLU A 28 8.63 -9.93 21.93
N PRO A 29 7.54 -10.56 21.47
CA PRO A 29 7.44 -11.42 20.28
C PRO A 29 7.17 -10.68 18.95
N GLY A 30 7.24 -9.34 18.92
CA GLY A 30 6.93 -8.54 17.72
C GLY A 30 8.12 -8.13 16.86
N LYS A 31 9.32 -8.62 17.17
CA LYS A 31 10.53 -8.33 16.41
C LYS A 31 10.44 -8.97 15.04
N PHE A 32 10.59 -8.17 13.99
CA PHE A 32 10.50 -8.65 12.61
C PHE A 32 11.79 -8.35 11.84
N THR A 33 12.33 -9.36 11.17
CA THR A 33 13.59 -9.26 10.41
C THR A 33 13.43 -9.80 8.99
N PHE A 34 14.29 -9.35 8.07
CA PHE A 34 14.22 -9.77 6.66
C PHE A 34 14.54 -11.24 6.46
N GLU A 35 15.44 -11.79 7.28
CA GLU A 35 15.92 -13.18 7.18
C GLU A 35 14.79 -14.19 7.38
N SER A 36 13.76 -13.83 8.15
CA SER A 36 12.59 -14.66 8.43
C SER A 36 11.45 -14.53 7.41
N THR A 37 11.60 -13.68 6.39
CA THR A 37 10.53 -13.45 5.40
C THR A 37 10.50 -14.57 4.37
N ASP A 38 9.33 -15.20 4.17
CA ASP A 38 9.13 -16.18 3.10
C ASP A 38 9.19 -15.46 1.73
N PRO A 39 10.20 -15.76 0.88
CA PRO A 39 10.38 -15.09 -0.42
C PRO A 39 9.28 -15.45 -1.44
N PHE A 40 8.42 -16.42 -1.14
CA PHE A 40 7.27 -16.80 -1.98
C PHE A 40 5.95 -16.22 -1.49
N LEU A 41 5.93 -15.48 -0.37
CA LEU A 41 4.70 -14.93 0.20
C LEU A 41 4.04 -13.90 -0.73
N CYS A 42 4.85 -13.03 -1.34
CA CYS A 42 4.38 -11.92 -2.16
C CYS A 42 5.08 -11.91 -3.53
N SER A 43 4.44 -11.31 -4.53
CA SER A 43 5.06 -11.09 -5.86
C SER A 43 6.04 -9.92 -5.85
N HIS A 44 5.74 -8.90 -5.04
CA HIS A 44 6.54 -7.69 -4.91
C HIS A 44 6.75 -7.39 -3.42
N LEU A 45 7.99 -7.11 -3.02
CA LEU A 45 8.30 -6.52 -1.71
C LEU A 45 8.66 -5.06 -1.89
N ILE A 46 8.17 -4.20 -1.00
CA ILE A 46 8.53 -2.78 -0.96
C ILE A 46 9.24 -2.49 0.36
N TYR A 47 10.50 -2.09 0.28
CA TYR A 47 11.28 -1.65 1.44
C TYR A 47 10.89 -0.21 1.82
N SER A 48 10.35 -0.02 3.02
CA SER A 48 9.99 1.29 3.58
C SER A 48 10.89 1.67 4.76
N PHE A 49 11.61 2.78 4.74
CA PHE A 49 11.78 3.76 3.65
C PHE A 49 13.24 4.20 3.57
N ALA A 50 13.69 4.51 2.35
CA ALA A 50 14.89 5.33 2.11
C ALA A 50 14.60 6.81 2.39
N SER A 51 15.64 7.65 2.37
CA SER A 51 15.52 9.09 2.60
C SER A 51 16.18 9.94 1.52
N ILE A 52 15.77 11.20 1.44
CA ILE A 52 16.33 12.20 0.53
C ILE A 52 17.17 13.19 1.35
N SER A 53 18.38 13.48 0.88
CA SER A 53 19.20 14.57 1.39
C SER A 53 19.97 15.21 0.25
N ASN A 54 20.07 16.55 0.24
CA ASN A 54 20.75 17.32 -0.81
C ASN A 54 20.28 16.97 -2.25
N ASN A 55 18.98 16.70 -2.39
CA ASN A 55 18.31 16.28 -3.62
C ASN A 55 18.86 14.96 -4.19
N LYS A 56 19.25 14.03 -3.32
CA LYS A 56 19.70 12.67 -3.66
C LYS A 56 19.08 11.66 -2.71
N VAL A 57 18.86 10.44 -3.20
CA VAL A 57 18.61 9.30 -2.30
C VAL A 57 19.88 8.99 -1.50
N ILE A 58 19.72 8.73 -0.20
CA ILE A 58 20.82 8.45 0.72
C ILE A 58 20.60 7.18 1.52
N ILE A 59 21.71 6.58 1.97
CA ILE A 59 21.75 5.59 3.03
C ILE A 59 22.03 6.34 4.33
N LYS A 60 21.21 6.15 5.36
CA LYS A 60 21.39 6.80 6.67
C LYS A 60 22.59 6.24 7.42
N ASP A 61 22.76 4.92 7.42
CA ASP A 61 23.81 4.24 8.16
C ASP A 61 24.17 2.85 7.58
N LYS A 62 25.18 2.21 8.17
CA LYS A 62 25.67 0.89 7.75
C LYS A 62 24.65 -0.22 7.95
N ASN A 63 23.76 -0.11 8.93
CA ASN A 63 22.72 -1.12 9.17
C ASN A 63 21.73 -1.09 8.02
N GLU A 64 21.31 0.10 7.58
CA GLU A 64 20.42 0.25 6.43
C GLU A 64 21.00 -0.37 5.14
N ALA A 65 22.30 -0.15 4.86
CA ALA A 65 22.98 -0.80 3.74
C ALA A 65 22.95 -2.34 3.82
N LYS A 66 23.13 -2.90 5.02
CA LYS A 66 23.06 -4.35 5.25
C LYS A 66 21.64 -4.88 5.04
N LEU A 67 20.62 -4.12 5.42
CA LEU A 67 19.23 -4.51 5.20
C LEU A 67 18.87 -4.55 3.71
N TYR A 68 19.38 -3.60 2.91
CA TYR A 68 19.22 -3.64 1.45
C TYR A 68 19.82 -4.89 0.82
N GLN A 69 21.00 -5.33 1.29
CA GLN A 69 21.59 -6.59 0.84
C GLN A 69 20.73 -7.77 1.27
N THR A 70 20.27 -7.77 2.53
CA THR A 70 19.51 -8.88 3.13
C THR A 70 18.18 -9.09 2.41
N ILE A 71 17.41 -8.02 2.16
CA ILE A 71 16.14 -8.12 1.43
C ILE A 71 16.38 -8.57 -0.01
N ASN A 72 17.39 -8.03 -0.71
CA ASN A 72 17.65 -8.39 -2.10
C ASN A 72 18.19 -9.81 -2.27
N ASN A 73 18.82 -10.38 -1.24
CA ASN A 73 19.22 -11.78 -1.22
C ASN A 73 18.03 -12.75 -1.25
N LEU A 74 16.80 -12.32 -0.91
CA LEU A 74 15.59 -13.15 -1.06
C LEU A 74 15.36 -13.57 -2.53
N LYS A 75 15.83 -12.79 -3.50
CA LYS A 75 15.76 -13.14 -4.93
C LYS A 75 16.62 -14.35 -5.31
N THR A 76 17.61 -14.72 -4.49
CA THR A 76 18.38 -15.96 -4.71
C THR A 76 17.50 -17.21 -4.50
N LYS A 77 16.51 -17.13 -3.62
CA LYS A 77 15.53 -18.19 -3.35
C LYS A 77 14.34 -18.12 -4.30
N ASN A 78 13.87 -16.91 -4.62
CA ASN A 78 12.79 -16.68 -5.58
C ASN A 78 13.23 -15.64 -6.63
N PRO A 79 13.81 -16.05 -7.77
CA PRO A 79 14.27 -15.11 -8.81
C PRO A 79 13.17 -14.28 -9.48
N LYS A 80 11.90 -14.65 -9.28
CA LYS A 80 10.72 -13.93 -9.80
C LYS A 80 10.27 -12.80 -8.88
N LEU A 81 10.70 -12.82 -7.62
CA LEU A 81 10.35 -11.78 -6.66
C LEU A 81 10.92 -10.44 -7.12
N LYS A 82 10.06 -9.41 -7.21
CA LYS A 82 10.49 -8.03 -7.45
C LYS A 82 10.60 -7.29 -6.13
N ILE A 83 11.66 -6.51 -5.96
CA ILE A 83 11.92 -5.76 -4.73
C ILE A 83 12.12 -4.29 -5.09
N LEU A 84 11.25 -3.43 -4.57
CA LEU A 84 11.28 -2.00 -4.80
C LEU A 84 11.75 -1.27 -3.54
N LEU A 85 12.40 -0.13 -3.75
CA LEU A 85 12.74 0.82 -2.69
C LEU A 85 11.65 1.88 -2.58
N SER A 86 11.08 2.10 -1.39
CA SER A 86 10.15 3.20 -1.17
C SER A 86 10.85 4.43 -0.57
N ILE A 87 10.50 5.61 -1.06
CA ILE A 87 10.99 6.90 -0.54
C ILE A 87 9.79 7.74 -0.11
N GLY A 88 9.82 8.23 1.13
CA GLY A 88 8.78 9.07 1.71
C GLY A 88 8.16 8.44 2.95
N GLY A 89 6.84 8.36 2.98
CA GLY A 89 6.05 7.89 4.12
C GLY A 89 5.52 9.03 4.99
N TYR A 90 4.56 8.69 5.85
CA TYR A 90 3.86 9.67 6.70
C TYR A 90 4.82 10.51 7.57
N LEU A 91 5.79 9.86 8.24
CA LEU A 91 6.73 10.54 9.13
C LEU A 91 7.80 11.36 8.39
N PHE A 92 8.05 11.07 7.10
CA PHE A 92 8.95 11.85 6.27
C PHE A 92 8.33 13.21 5.89
N GLY A 93 7.01 13.24 5.74
CA GLY A 93 6.25 14.40 5.30
C GLY A 93 6.71 14.90 3.91
N SER A 94 6.59 16.20 3.68
CA SER A 94 6.99 16.82 2.40
C SER A 94 8.40 17.44 2.42
N LYS A 95 9.08 17.45 3.59
CA LYS A 95 10.32 18.22 3.79
C LYS A 95 11.45 17.83 2.82
N GLY A 96 11.58 16.54 2.52
CA GLY A 96 12.57 16.08 1.54
C GLY A 96 12.12 16.19 0.08
N PHE A 97 10.81 16.28 -0.17
CA PHE A 97 10.25 16.39 -1.52
C PHE A 97 10.31 17.83 -2.03
N HIS A 98 9.94 18.82 -1.22
CA HIS A 98 9.85 20.22 -1.67
C HIS A 98 11.14 20.77 -2.30
N PRO A 99 12.32 20.71 -1.66
CA PRO A 99 13.56 21.22 -2.28
C PRO A 99 13.99 20.39 -3.50
N MET A 100 13.55 19.14 -3.57
CA MET A 100 13.91 18.23 -4.66
C MET A 100 13.11 18.55 -5.94
N VAL A 101 11.83 18.92 -5.82
CA VAL A 101 10.96 19.22 -6.96
C VAL A 101 10.93 20.70 -7.35
N GLU A 102 11.57 21.59 -6.59
CA GLU A 102 11.55 23.04 -6.78
C GLU A 102 12.14 23.51 -8.13
N SER A 103 13.08 22.76 -8.70
CA SER A 103 13.72 23.11 -9.98
C SER A 103 14.00 21.89 -10.85
N SER A 104 14.05 22.08 -12.17
CA SER A 104 14.41 21.00 -13.11
C SER A 104 15.80 20.40 -12.81
N SER A 105 16.74 21.22 -12.33
CA SER A 105 18.09 20.80 -11.94
C SER A 105 18.10 19.93 -10.68
N SER A 106 17.36 20.32 -9.64
CA SER A 106 17.24 19.53 -8.40
C SER A 106 16.54 18.21 -8.65
N THR A 107 15.49 18.19 -9.48
CA THR A 107 14.78 16.97 -9.83
C THR A 107 15.66 16.04 -10.65
N LEU A 108 16.41 16.56 -11.62
CA LEU A 108 17.33 15.74 -12.42
C LEU A 108 18.46 15.15 -11.56
N LYS A 109 19.00 15.92 -10.60
CA LYS A 109 19.99 15.43 -9.63
C LYS A 109 19.44 14.27 -8.81
N PHE A 110 18.18 14.35 -8.39
CA PHE A 110 17.50 13.27 -7.69
C PHE A 110 17.30 12.05 -8.57
N VAL A 111 16.71 12.21 -9.75
CA VAL A 111 16.47 11.12 -10.73
C VAL A 111 17.75 10.35 -11.05
N ASN A 112 18.85 11.06 -11.33
CA ASN A 112 20.14 10.43 -11.60
C ASN A 112 20.68 9.67 -10.38
N SER A 113 20.50 10.20 -9.17
CA SER A 113 20.92 9.51 -7.95
C SER A 113 20.12 8.22 -7.71
N VAL A 114 18.82 8.23 -8.05
CA VAL A 114 17.92 7.10 -7.90
C VAL A 114 18.35 5.95 -8.80
N ILE A 115 18.59 6.20 -10.09
CA ILE A 115 19.00 5.14 -11.04
C ILE A 115 20.28 4.46 -10.55
N LEU A 116 21.30 5.24 -10.21
CA LEU A 116 22.57 4.73 -9.69
C LEU A 116 22.36 3.89 -8.43
N PHE A 117 21.54 4.40 -7.49
CA PHE A 117 21.25 3.71 -6.25
C PHE A 117 20.57 2.37 -6.47
N LEU A 118 19.47 2.34 -7.23
CA LEU A 118 18.68 1.13 -7.45
C LEU A 118 19.52 0.05 -8.14
N ARG A 119 20.29 0.43 -9.18
CA ARG A 119 21.15 -0.52 -9.90
C ARG A 119 22.30 -1.04 -9.04
N ASN A 120 22.89 -0.21 -8.18
CA ASN A 120 24.00 -0.61 -7.29
C ASN A 120 23.54 -1.50 -6.13
N HIS A 121 22.31 -1.34 -5.67
CA HIS A 121 21.72 -2.10 -4.57
C HIS A 121 20.78 -3.22 -5.04
N ASN A 122 20.76 -3.51 -6.35
CA ASN A 122 19.99 -4.59 -6.97
C ASN A 122 18.47 -4.50 -6.76
N PHE A 123 17.91 -3.30 -6.63
CA PHE A 123 16.46 -3.10 -6.61
C PHE A 123 15.86 -3.18 -8.01
N ASP A 124 14.63 -3.68 -8.10
CA ASP A 124 13.86 -3.83 -9.34
C ASP A 124 13.00 -2.61 -9.65
N GLY A 125 12.91 -1.63 -8.74
CA GLY A 125 12.15 -0.41 -8.95
C GLY A 125 12.09 0.54 -7.76
N LEU A 126 11.29 1.59 -7.93
CA LEU A 126 11.07 2.66 -6.97
C LEU A 126 9.58 2.81 -6.66
N ASP A 127 9.27 3.00 -5.38
CA ASP A 127 7.95 3.43 -4.91
C ASP A 127 8.03 4.86 -4.35
N ILE A 128 7.26 5.79 -4.91
CA ILE A 128 7.15 7.16 -4.40
C ILE A 128 5.99 7.23 -3.41
N SER A 129 6.30 7.42 -2.13
CA SER A 129 5.33 7.55 -1.04
C SER A 129 5.29 9.00 -0.51
N TRP A 130 5.03 9.98 -1.38
CA TRP A 130 4.75 11.35 -0.94
C TRP A 130 3.31 11.41 -0.42
N ILE A 131 3.16 11.50 0.92
CA ILE A 131 1.87 11.44 1.62
C ILE A 131 1.63 12.77 2.37
N TYR A 132 1.03 13.79 1.75
CA TYR A 132 0.58 13.87 0.35
C TYR A 132 1.02 15.21 -0.29
N PRO A 133 1.21 15.28 -1.62
CA PRO A 133 1.34 16.55 -2.34
C PRO A 133 0.11 17.43 -2.07
N ASN A 134 0.27 18.72 -1.82
CA ASN A 134 -0.88 19.63 -1.78
C ASN A 134 -1.23 20.14 -3.19
N VAL A 135 -2.23 21.02 -3.30
CA VAL A 135 -2.67 21.63 -4.57
C VAL A 135 -1.53 22.31 -5.34
N LYS A 136 -0.56 22.93 -4.65
CA LYS A 136 0.60 23.57 -5.27
C LYS A 136 1.65 22.55 -5.72
N ASP A 137 1.66 21.38 -5.09
CA ASP A 137 2.62 20.32 -5.35
C ASP A 137 2.14 19.29 -6.39
N ASN A 138 0.86 19.31 -6.78
CA ASN A 138 0.30 18.28 -7.67
C ASN A 138 1.03 18.20 -9.02
N THR A 139 1.40 19.34 -9.59
CA THR A 139 2.11 19.45 -10.87
C THR A 139 3.55 19.01 -10.69
N HIS A 140 4.16 19.35 -9.56
CA HIS A 140 5.51 18.88 -9.21
C HIS A 140 5.56 17.36 -9.05
N PHE A 141 4.53 16.76 -8.46
CA PHE A 141 4.42 15.31 -8.36
C PHE A 141 4.34 14.67 -9.75
N THR A 142 3.45 15.15 -10.62
CA THR A 142 3.33 14.64 -12.01
C THR A 142 4.64 14.77 -12.78
N VAL A 143 5.30 15.94 -12.72
CA VAL A 143 6.58 16.18 -13.39
C VAL A 143 7.69 15.26 -12.86
N LEU A 144 7.73 15.01 -11.55
CA LEU A 144 8.66 14.07 -10.95
C LEU A 144 8.46 12.64 -11.48
N ILE A 145 7.22 12.15 -11.47
CA ILE A 145 6.89 10.82 -11.97
C ILE A 145 7.28 10.69 -13.45
N HIS A 146 6.93 11.68 -14.27
CA HIS A 146 7.28 11.68 -15.68
C HIS A 146 8.79 11.62 -15.92
N LYS A 147 9.57 12.45 -15.21
CA LYS A 147 11.04 12.46 -15.32
C LYS A 147 11.67 11.14 -14.86
N LEU A 148 11.14 10.51 -13.81
CA LEU A 148 11.59 9.19 -13.37
C LEU A 148 11.30 8.12 -14.43
N ALA A 149 10.09 8.11 -14.98
CA ALA A 149 9.67 7.16 -16.00
C ALA A 149 10.51 7.29 -17.28
N GLU A 150 10.73 8.50 -17.78
CA GLU A 150 11.60 8.75 -18.92
C GLU A 150 13.04 8.26 -18.66
N ALA A 151 13.57 8.55 -17.48
CA ALA A 151 14.93 8.15 -17.14
C ALA A 151 15.06 6.62 -16.97
N PHE A 152 14.05 5.94 -16.43
CA PHE A 152 14.00 4.47 -16.34
C PHE A 152 13.90 3.82 -17.71
N GLN A 153 13.14 4.40 -18.63
CA GLN A 153 13.08 3.95 -20.03
C GLN A 153 14.43 4.15 -20.74
N GLN A 154 15.09 5.28 -20.52
CA GLN A 154 16.43 5.54 -21.09
C GLN A 154 17.50 4.59 -20.53
N ASP A 155 17.45 4.30 -19.23
CA ASP A 155 18.33 3.30 -18.60
C ASP A 155 18.09 1.91 -19.18
N PHE A 156 16.84 1.50 -19.38
CA PHE A 156 16.49 0.22 -20.00
C PHE A 156 17.04 0.07 -21.42
N VAL A 157 16.90 1.10 -22.27
CA VAL A 157 17.43 1.06 -23.65
C VAL A 157 18.97 0.96 -23.69
N LYS A 158 19.66 1.46 -22.66
CA LYS A 158 21.13 1.47 -22.57
C LYS A 158 21.71 0.28 -21.79
N SER A 159 20.87 -0.52 -21.15
CA SER A 159 21.25 -1.58 -20.22
C SER A 159 20.80 -2.94 -20.72
N THR A 160 21.49 -4.01 -20.31
CA THR A 160 21.03 -5.39 -20.52
C THR A 160 20.06 -5.86 -19.42
N LYS A 161 19.78 -5.00 -18.42
CA LYS A 161 18.88 -5.30 -17.30
C LYS A 161 17.44 -4.92 -17.63
N GLU A 162 16.49 -5.59 -17.00
CA GLU A 162 15.07 -5.22 -17.06
C GLU A 162 14.83 -3.77 -16.63
N ARG A 163 13.78 -3.15 -17.20
CA ARG A 163 13.37 -1.79 -16.84
C ARG A 163 13.00 -1.73 -15.35
N LEU A 164 13.47 -0.69 -14.67
CA LEU A 164 13.07 -0.43 -13.29
C LEU A 164 11.56 -0.12 -13.24
N LEU A 165 10.86 -0.73 -12.28
CA LEU A 165 9.46 -0.45 -11.99
C LEU A 165 9.32 0.92 -11.31
N LEU A 166 8.25 1.65 -11.61
CA LEU A 166 7.89 2.90 -10.96
C LEU A 166 6.47 2.83 -10.41
N THR A 167 6.33 2.91 -9.09
CA THR A 167 5.05 2.83 -8.37
C THR A 167 4.88 4.03 -7.45
N ALA A 168 3.66 4.24 -6.95
CA ALA A 168 3.42 5.27 -5.94
C ALA A 168 2.35 4.85 -4.93
N GLY A 169 2.60 5.15 -3.66
CA GLY A 169 1.60 5.10 -2.59
C GLY A 169 0.69 6.33 -2.67
N VAL A 170 -0.60 6.13 -2.88
CA VAL A 170 -1.55 7.22 -3.16
C VAL A 170 -2.77 7.22 -2.25
N SER A 171 -3.34 8.40 -2.01
CA SER A 171 -4.46 8.57 -1.07
C SER A 171 -5.75 7.89 -1.52
N ALA A 172 -6.51 7.36 -0.56
CA ALA A 172 -7.90 6.94 -0.74
C ALA A 172 -8.93 8.03 -0.37
N GLY A 173 -8.50 9.16 0.22
CA GLY A 173 -9.40 10.23 0.63
C GLY A 173 -9.75 11.15 -0.53
N ARG A 174 -11.03 11.29 -0.88
CA ARG A 174 -11.51 12.09 -2.02
C ARG A 174 -10.85 13.47 -2.14
N GLN A 175 -10.83 14.24 -1.04
CA GLN A 175 -10.27 15.59 -1.05
C GLN A 175 -8.76 15.60 -1.32
N MET A 176 -8.01 14.66 -0.74
CA MET A 176 -6.59 14.49 -1.04
C MET A 176 -6.40 14.08 -2.49
N ILE A 177 -7.22 13.16 -3.02
CA ILE A 177 -7.14 12.75 -4.42
C ILE A 177 -7.27 13.95 -5.36
N ASP A 178 -8.30 14.78 -5.16
CA ASP A 178 -8.56 15.96 -6.00
C ASP A 178 -7.45 17.02 -5.88
N ASN A 179 -6.83 17.14 -4.71
CA ASN A 179 -5.79 18.13 -4.47
C ASN A 179 -4.40 17.69 -4.97
N SER A 180 -4.08 16.40 -4.86
CA SER A 180 -2.71 15.90 -4.96
C SER A 180 -2.33 15.36 -6.33
N TYR A 181 -3.29 14.86 -7.12
CA TYR A 181 -2.97 14.00 -8.27
C TYR A 181 -3.67 14.42 -9.56
N GLN A 182 -2.87 14.63 -10.61
CA GLN A 182 -3.32 14.77 -11.99
C GLN A 182 -3.47 13.37 -12.60
N ILE A 183 -4.57 12.69 -12.24
CA ILE A 183 -4.74 11.24 -12.48
C ILE A 183 -4.64 10.87 -13.96
N LYS A 184 -5.22 11.67 -14.86
CA LYS A 184 -5.17 11.38 -16.31
C LYS A 184 -3.73 11.42 -16.83
N GLU A 185 -2.95 12.37 -16.33
CA GLU A 185 -1.56 12.59 -16.67
C GLU A 185 -0.68 11.45 -16.17
N LEU A 186 -0.90 11.02 -14.92
CA LEU A 186 -0.22 9.84 -14.33
C LEU A 186 -0.64 8.52 -15.01
N ALA A 187 -1.88 8.47 -15.49
CA ALA A 187 -2.44 7.34 -16.23
C ALA A 187 -2.09 7.37 -17.72
N ASN A 188 -1.48 8.45 -18.24
CA ASN A 188 -1.38 8.68 -19.69
C ASN A 188 -0.71 7.50 -20.39
N CYS A 189 -1.49 6.88 -21.27
CA CYS A 189 -1.06 6.04 -22.37
C CYS A 189 -0.90 6.93 -23.59
N PHE A 190 0.29 7.00 -24.20
CA PHE A 190 0.42 7.53 -25.55
C PHE A 190 0.51 6.37 -26.53
N TYR A 191 -0.38 6.37 -27.52
CA TYR A 191 -0.25 5.50 -28.68
C TYR A 191 1.04 5.88 -29.43
N LEU A 192 2.13 5.16 -29.19
CA LEU A 192 3.20 5.08 -30.20
C LEU A 192 2.73 4.09 -31.26
N CYS A 193 1.79 4.51 -32.10
CA CYS A 193 1.58 3.85 -33.38
C CYS A 193 2.86 4.08 -34.19
N SER A 194 3.68 3.04 -34.36
CA SER A 194 4.62 3.04 -35.48
C SER A 194 3.78 3.30 -36.73
N SER A 195 4.12 4.36 -37.46
CA SER A 195 3.40 4.83 -38.65
C SER A 195 3.33 3.80 -39.80
N GLN A 196 3.85 2.58 -39.58
CA GLN A 196 3.91 1.51 -40.57
C GLN A 196 3.19 0.21 -40.15
N ASN A 197 2.64 0.09 -38.94
CA ASN A 197 1.85 -1.10 -38.56
C ASN A 197 0.85 -0.83 -37.43
N LEU A 198 -0.46 -0.80 -37.77
CA LEU A 198 -1.56 -0.62 -36.82
C LEU A 198 -1.77 -1.80 -35.84
N PHE A 199 -1.05 -2.92 -36.01
CA PHE A 199 -1.26 -4.14 -35.23
C PHE A 199 -0.44 -4.23 -33.93
N PHE A 200 0.48 -3.30 -33.67
CA PHE A 200 1.29 -3.27 -32.45
C PHE A 200 1.11 -1.95 -31.69
N CYS A 201 -0.09 -1.73 -31.17
CA CYS A 201 -0.31 -0.73 -30.13
C CYS A 201 -0.04 -1.38 -28.77
N PHE A 202 1.18 -1.25 -28.25
CA PHE A 202 1.45 -1.68 -26.88
C PHE A 202 0.76 -0.72 -25.90
N TRP A 203 -0.19 -1.26 -25.15
CA TRP A 203 -0.74 -0.65 -23.95
C TRP A 203 0.33 -0.58 -22.87
N GLN A 204 1.02 0.56 -22.77
CA GLN A 204 1.83 0.82 -21.59
C GLN A 204 1.67 2.29 -21.24
N SER A 205 0.92 2.60 -20.18
CA SER A 205 0.96 3.95 -19.63
C SER A 205 2.40 4.23 -19.23
N ARG A 206 2.91 5.36 -19.68
CA ARG A 206 4.35 5.60 -19.70
C ARG A 206 4.93 5.79 -18.30
N ASP A 207 4.13 6.29 -17.38
CA ASP A 207 4.61 6.90 -16.15
C ASP A 207 4.62 5.92 -14.96
N LEU A 208 3.46 5.56 -14.41
CA LEU A 208 3.38 4.60 -13.30
C LEU A 208 3.06 3.19 -13.80
N ASP A 209 3.82 2.19 -13.36
CA ASP A 209 3.51 0.78 -13.58
C ASP A 209 2.21 0.37 -12.89
N PHE A 210 2.05 0.78 -11.63
CA PHE A 210 0.82 0.67 -10.87
C PHE A 210 0.83 1.63 -9.66
N ILE A 211 -0.35 1.88 -9.10
CA ILE A 211 -0.53 2.63 -7.86
C ILE A 211 -0.85 1.69 -6.69
N ASN A 212 -0.26 1.97 -5.54
CA ASN A 212 -0.59 1.34 -4.27
C ASN A 212 -1.61 2.24 -3.55
N LEU A 213 -2.90 1.94 -3.70
CA LEU A 213 -3.97 2.73 -3.10
C LEU A 213 -4.03 2.48 -1.59
N LEU A 214 -3.77 3.50 -0.78
CA LEU A 214 -3.79 3.43 0.69
C LEU A 214 -5.23 3.44 1.22
N SER A 215 -6.01 2.40 0.90
CA SER A 215 -7.44 2.25 1.23
C SER A 215 -7.69 1.80 2.67
N PHE A 216 -7.08 2.51 3.62
CA PHE A 216 -7.18 2.36 5.06
C PHE A 216 -6.95 3.73 5.72
N ASP A 217 -7.00 3.82 7.04
CA ASP A 217 -7.02 5.08 7.78
C ASP A 217 -8.18 6.00 7.36
N PHE A 218 -9.33 5.40 7.03
CA PHE A 218 -10.55 6.15 6.74
C PHE A 218 -11.12 6.84 7.99
N HIS A 219 -11.03 6.14 9.12
CA HIS A 219 -11.44 6.64 10.43
C HIS A 219 -10.36 6.39 11.47
N GLY A 220 -10.32 7.24 12.50
CA GLY A 220 -9.29 7.15 13.53
C GLY A 220 -9.39 8.23 14.60
N SER A 221 -8.49 8.19 15.58
CA SER A 221 -8.56 9.04 16.77
C SER A 221 -8.32 10.54 16.52
N TRP A 222 -8.03 10.94 15.28
CA TRP A 222 -7.86 12.32 14.85
C TRP A 222 -9.19 13.02 14.48
N GLU A 223 -10.29 12.27 14.33
CA GLU A 223 -11.57 12.82 13.88
C GLU A 223 -12.19 13.81 14.89
N LYS A 224 -12.95 14.77 14.35
CA LYS A 224 -13.68 15.82 15.09
C LYS A 224 -15.07 16.02 14.44
N PRO A 225 -16.20 15.75 15.13
CA PRO A 225 -16.29 15.18 16.48
C PRO A 225 -15.65 13.79 16.56
N LEU A 226 -15.12 13.42 17.73
CA LEU A 226 -14.45 12.15 17.92
C LEU A 226 -15.47 11.04 18.17
N VAL A 227 -15.70 10.23 17.14
CA VAL A 227 -16.59 9.08 17.15
C VAL A 227 -15.84 7.85 16.66
N THR A 228 -16.31 6.66 17.04
CA THR A 228 -15.75 5.41 16.54
C THR A 228 -16.04 5.25 15.05
N GLY A 229 -15.06 4.74 14.31
CA GLY A 229 -15.18 4.45 12.89
C GLY A 229 -14.20 3.37 12.48
N HIS A 230 -14.55 2.62 11.43
CA HIS A 230 -13.75 1.48 11.00
C HIS A 230 -12.50 1.91 10.22
N ASN A 231 -11.36 1.23 10.42
CA ASN A 231 -10.09 1.57 9.75
C ASN A 231 -10.20 1.50 8.21
N SER A 232 -10.77 0.41 7.70
CA SER A 232 -10.85 0.11 6.26
C SER A 232 -12.18 -0.54 5.87
N PRO A 233 -13.34 0.14 6.02
CA PRO A 233 -14.62 -0.44 5.62
C PRO A 233 -14.66 -0.67 4.10
N LEU A 234 -15.11 -1.84 3.66
CA LEU A 234 -15.19 -2.14 2.22
C LEU A 234 -16.22 -1.24 1.54
N ARG A 235 -17.38 -1.08 2.17
CA ARG A 235 -18.50 -0.31 1.64
C ARG A 235 -18.96 0.75 2.62
N LYS A 236 -19.76 1.69 2.09
CA LYS A 236 -20.45 2.71 2.87
C LYS A 236 -21.38 2.06 3.90
N GLY A 237 -21.27 2.50 5.15
CA GLY A 237 -22.19 2.14 6.23
C GLY A 237 -23.56 2.82 6.09
N GLN A 238 -24.60 2.19 6.62
CA GLN A 238 -25.97 2.71 6.60
C GLN A 238 -26.13 4.03 7.36
N LEU A 239 -25.26 4.28 8.35
CA LEU A 239 -25.23 5.51 9.15
C LEU A 239 -24.34 6.60 8.54
N ASP A 240 -23.56 6.29 7.50
CA ASP A 240 -22.65 7.26 6.90
C ASP A 240 -23.43 8.34 6.15
N ARG A 241 -23.08 9.60 6.41
CA ARG A 241 -23.71 10.79 5.83
C ARG A 241 -22.66 11.77 5.31
N GLN A 242 -23.03 12.54 4.29
CA GLN A 242 -22.19 13.61 3.73
C GLN A 242 -20.77 13.13 3.38
N THR A 243 -19.73 13.70 4.00
CA THR A 243 -18.33 13.40 3.73
C THR A 243 -17.93 11.97 4.13
N SER A 244 -18.48 11.43 5.22
CA SER A 244 -18.21 10.05 5.65
C SER A 244 -18.64 9.00 4.62
N SER A 245 -19.61 9.33 3.76
CA SER A 245 -20.04 8.43 2.67
C SER A 245 -18.94 8.12 1.64
N TYR A 246 -17.85 8.89 1.64
CA TYR A 246 -16.72 8.72 0.73
C TYR A 246 -15.57 7.90 1.35
N TYR A 247 -15.62 7.62 2.66
CA TYR A 247 -14.53 6.99 3.40
C TYR A 247 -14.69 5.48 3.49
N ASN A 248 -14.67 4.83 2.31
CA ASN A 248 -14.69 3.38 2.17
C ASN A 248 -13.91 2.96 0.92
N VAL A 249 -13.48 1.69 0.91
CA VAL A 249 -12.65 1.11 -0.15
C VAL A 249 -13.35 1.19 -1.51
N GLU A 250 -14.63 0.85 -1.57
CA GLU A 250 -15.42 0.84 -2.82
C GLU A 250 -15.47 2.23 -3.46
N TYR A 251 -15.75 3.27 -2.69
CA TYR A 251 -15.74 4.64 -3.19
C TYR A 251 -14.36 5.07 -3.67
N ALA A 252 -13.31 4.82 -2.87
CA ALA A 252 -11.95 5.24 -3.20
C ALA A 252 -11.46 4.61 -4.51
N VAL A 253 -11.61 3.29 -4.66
CA VAL A 253 -11.26 2.56 -5.89
C VAL A 253 -12.05 3.10 -7.08
N GLY A 254 -13.37 3.19 -6.93
CA GLY A 254 -14.25 3.70 -8.00
C GLY A 254 -13.91 5.14 -8.40
N TYR A 255 -13.47 5.98 -7.46
CA TYR A 255 -13.11 7.36 -7.73
C TYR A 255 -11.81 7.49 -8.54
N TRP A 256 -10.78 6.71 -8.22
CA TRP A 256 -9.54 6.66 -9.00
C TRP A 256 -9.79 6.20 -10.45
N ILE A 257 -10.59 5.15 -10.63
CA ILE A 257 -10.95 4.64 -11.95
C ILE A 257 -11.76 5.69 -12.72
N LYS A 258 -12.78 6.28 -12.08
CA LYS A 258 -13.60 7.35 -12.69
C LYS A 258 -12.78 8.57 -13.12
N LYS A 259 -11.68 8.86 -12.41
CA LYS A 259 -10.77 9.97 -12.73
C LYS A 259 -9.79 9.64 -13.86
N GLY A 260 -9.70 8.39 -14.29
CA GLY A 260 -8.94 7.97 -15.47
C GLY A 260 -7.84 6.95 -15.21
N MET A 261 -7.64 6.46 -13.99
CA MET A 261 -6.66 5.40 -13.72
C MET A 261 -7.18 4.05 -14.23
N PRO A 262 -6.43 3.33 -15.09
CA PRO A 262 -6.82 1.99 -15.53
C PRO A 262 -6.96 1.03 -14.33
N ALA A 263 -8.01 0.21 -14.33
CA ALA A 263 -8.33 -0.67 -13.21
C ALA A 263 -7.18 -1.65 -12.91
N GLU A 264 -6.55 -2.19 -13.94
CA GLU A 264 -5.40 -3.10 -13.89
C GLU A 264 -4.14 -2.47 -13.28
N LYS A 265 -4.09 -1.14 -13.13
CA LYS A 265 -3.01 -0.40 -12.43
C LYS A 265 -3.35 -0.05 -10.99
N VAL A 266 -4.59 -0.26 -10.55
CA VAL A 266 -4.98 -0.03 -9.16
C VAL A 266 -4.66 -1.28 -8.34
N VAL A 267 -3.69 -1.18 -7.43
CA VAL A 267 -3.41 -2.21 -6.44
C VAL A 267 -4.01 -1.76 -5.11
N MET A 268 -5.01 -2.49 -4.63
CA MET A 268 -5.86 -2.08 -3.51
C MET A 268 -5.21 -2.41 -2.16
N GLY A 269 -5.09 -1.42 -1.27
CA GLY A 269 -4.50 -1.58 0.05
C GLY A 269 -5.39 -2.33 1.04
N ILE A 270 -4.79 -3.28 1.74
CA ILE A 270 -5.37 -4.09 2.82
C ILE A 270 -4.50 -3.90 4.06
N PRO A 271 -5.05 -3.37 5.16
CA PRO A 271 -4.29 -3.18 6.39
C PRO A 271 -4.22 -4.50 7.18
N THR A 272 -3.07 -4.76 7.79
CA THR A 272 -2.87 -5.82 8.80
C THR A 272 -2.82 -5.22 10.21
N TYR A 273 -3.63 -4.18 10.42
CA TYR A 273 -3.74 -3.44 11.67
C TYR A 273 -5.15 -2.85 11.80
N GLY A 274 -5.51 -2.42 13.01
CA GLY A 274 -6.75 -1.73 13.31
C GLY A 274 -6.52 -0.35 13.93
N ARG A 275 -7.56 0.48 13.86
CA ARG A 275 -7.64 1.77 14.56
C ARG A 275 -8.51 1.60 15.79
N SER A 276 -8.03 2.09 16.93
CA SER A 276 -8.67 1.89 18.22
C SER A 276 -9.07 3.19 18.91
N PHE A 277 -10.10 3.10 19.75
CA PHE A 277 -10.72 4.24 20.43
C PHE A 277 -11.02 3.86 21.88
N THR A 278 -11.00 4.87 22.76
CA THR A 278 -11.59 4.77 24.10
C THR A 278 -13.00 5.35 24.06
N LEU A 279 -14.01 4.55 24.37
CA LEU A 279 -15.42 4.95 24.37
C LEU A 279 -15.68 5.97 25.50
N ALA A 280 -16.52 6.97 25.20
CA ALA A 280 -16.94 7.98 26.18
C ALA A 280 -18.28 7.65 26.86
N SER A 281 -19.01 6.65 26.36
CA SER A 281 -20.30 6.22 26.88
C SER A 281 -20.43 4.69 26.81
N ALA A 282 -21.60 4.16 27.22
CA ALA A 282 -21.93 2.75 27.07
C ALA A 282 -22.28 2.34 25.62
N GLU A 283 -22.35 3.30 24.69
CA GLU A 283 -22.59 3.01 23.28
C GLU A 283 -21.35 2.38 22.65
N THR A 284 -21.56 1.33 21.85
CA THR A 284 -20.48 0.49 21.30
C THR A 284 -20.58 0.29 19.79
N ALA A 285 -21.65 0.79 19.16
CA ALA A 285 -21.82 0.74 17.71
C ALA A 285 -20.86 1.71 17.01
N VAL A 286 -20.64 1.52 15.72
CA VAL A 286 -19.94 2.51 14.89
C VAL A 286 -20.65 3.87 14.99
N GLY A 287 -19.88 4.94 15.14
CA GLY A 287 -20.40 6.28 15.40
C GLY A 287 -20.57 6.61 16.89
N ALA A 288 -20.33 5.66 17.79
CA ALA A 288 -20.37 5.92 19.23
C ALA A 288 -19.35 7.00 19.64
N PRO A 289 -19.68 7.91 20.57
CA PRO A 289 -18.75 8.93 21.06
C PRO A 289 -17.49 8.33 21.70
N ALA A 290 -16.32 8.87 21.37
CA ALA A 290 -15.04 8.46 21.93
C ALA A 290 -14.34 9.62 22.66
N SER A 291 -13.65 9.29 23.75
CA SER A 291 -12.92 10.25 24.59
C SER A 291 -11.48 10.43 24.15
N GLY A 292 -10.95 9.52 23.35
CA GLY A 292 -9.57 9.56 22.87
C GLY A 292 -9.18 8.33 22.04
N PRO A 293 -7.89 8.25 21.66
CA PRO A 293 -7.35 7.02 21.09
C PRO A 293 -7.52 5.85 22.06
N GLY A 294 -7.62 4.63 21.52
CA GLY A 294 -7.55 3.42 22.33
C GLY A 294 -6.17 3.26 22.96
N ALA A 295 -6.09 2.43 24.00
CA ALA A 295 -4.83 2.13 24.68
C ALA A 295 -3.80 1.57 23.69
N ALA A 296 -2.53 1.96 23.89
CA ALA A 296 -1.43 1.44 23.09
C ALA A 296 -1.26 -0.07 23.30
N GLY A 297 -1.04 -0.80 22.21
CA GLY A 297 -0.68 -2.21 22.27
C GLY A 297 0.68 -2.44 22.95
N PRO A 298 0.90 -3.61 23.57
CA PRO A 298 2.14 -3.91 24.30
C PRO A 298 3.39 -3.94 23.42
N ILE A 299 3.23 -4.16 22.11
CA ILE A 299 4.32 -4.35 21.15
C ILE A 299 4.45 -3.12 20.25
N THR A 300 3.37 -2.67 19.60
CA THR A 300 3.40 -1.51 18.71
C THR A 300 3.55 -0.19 19.46
N LYS A 301 3.13 -0.16 20.74
CA LYS A 301 3.27 0.98 21.66
C LYS A 301 2.73 2.31 21.11
N SER A 302 1.68 2.23 20.28
CA SER A 302 1.06 3.40 19.65
C SER A 302 -0.42 3.47 20.02
N SER A 303 -0.83 4.50 20.75
CA SER A 303 -2.24 4.70 21.12
C SER A 303 -3.10 4.92 19.88
N GLY A 304 -4.29 4.31 19.85
CA GLY A 304 -5.21 4.37 18.72
C GLY A 304 -4.85 3.43 17.56
N PHE A 305 -3.89 2.54 17.76
CA PHE A 305 -3.38 1.62 16.75
C PHE A 305 -3.05 0.26 17.37
N LEU A 306 -3.44 -0.82 16.70
CA LEU A 306 -3.08 -2.19 17.10
C LEU A 306 -2.72 -3.00 15.86
N ALA A 307 -1.58 -3.70 15.88
CA ALA A 307 -1.25 -4.69 14.85
C ALA A 307 -2.22 -5.88 14.91
N TYR A 308 -2.38 -6.65 13.82
CA TYR A 308 -3.31 -7.78 13.81
C TYR A 308 -3.00 -8.82 14.90
N TYR A 309 -1.73 -9.11 15.15
CA TYR A 309 -1.33 -10.00 16.25
C TYR A 309 -1.72 -9.47 17.64
N GLU A 310 -1.73 -8.15 17.87
CA GLU A 310 -2.22 -7.54 19.12
C GLU A 310 -3.75 -7.57 19.19
N ILE A 311 -4.41 -7.41 18.05
CA ILE A 311 -5.85 -7.56 17.96
C ILE A 311 -6.26 -8.98 18.35
N CYS A 312 -5.59 -10.02 17.86
CA CYS A 312 -5.87 -11.39 18.27
C CYS A 312 -5.79 -11.61 19.79
N GLN A 313 -4.86 -10.95 20.48
CA GLN A 313 -4.82 -10.95 21.95
C GLN A 313 -5.98 -10.15 22.55
N PHE A 314 -6.29 -8.98 21.99
CA PHE A 314 -7.42 -8.14 22.41
C PHE A 314 -8.76 -8.88 22.31
N LEU A 315 -8.95 -9.72 21.29
CA LEU A 315 -10.17 -10.49 21.06
C LEU A 315 -10.51 -11.46 22.20
N GLN A 316 -9.52 -11.88 23.00
CA GLN A 316 -9.76 -12.76 24.15
C GLN A 316 -10.63 -12.05 25.20
N GLY A 317 -11.90 -12.46 25.29
CA GLY A 317 -12.90 -11.83 26.16
C GLY A 317 -13.49 -10.52 25.63
N ALA A 318 -13.28 -10.20 24.35
CA ALA A 318 -13.95 -9.08 23.69
C ALA A 318 -15.28 -9.53 23.06
N LYS A 319 -16.23 -8.61 22.93
CA LYS A 319 -17.42 -8.79 22.09
C LYS A 319 -17.07 -8.40 20.66
N ILE A 320 -17.20 -9.34 19.73
CA ILE A 320 -16.97 -9.13 18.30
C ILE A 320 -18.31 -8.88 17.61
N THR A 321 -18.37 -7.85 16.78
CA THR A 321 -19.53 -7.53 15.96
C THR A 321 -19.09 -7.39 14.51
N ARG A 322 -19.79 -8.04 13.59
CA ARG A 322 -19.55 -7.94 12.15
C ARG A 322 -20.57 -6.99 11.50
N LEU A 323 -20.06 -5.95 10.85
CA LEU A 323 -20.85 -4.96 10.14
C LEU A 323 -21.21 -5.51 8.76
N GLN A 324 -22.47 -5.89 8.56
CA GLN A 324 -22.92 -6.50 7.30
C GLN A 324 -22.89 -5.51 6.12
N ASP A 325 -23.21 -4.25 6.39
CA ASP A 325 -23.18 -3.16 5.42
C ASP A 325 -21.76 -2.78 5.01
N GLN A 326 -20.83 -2.70 5.98
CA GLN A 326 -19.42 -2.34 5.72
C GLN A 326 -18.53 -3.54 5.36
N GLN A 327 -18.99 -4.77 5.58
CA GLN A 327 -18.31 -6.07 5.33
C GLN A 327 -17.00 -6.24 6.09
N VAL A 328 -16.97 -5.78 7.34
CA VAL A 328 -15.78 -5.78 8.21
C VAL A 328 -16.17 -5.96 9.68
N PRO A 329 -15.28 -6.49 10.54
CA PRO A 329 -15.53 -6.63 11.97
C PRO A 329 -15.07 -5.42 12.80
N TYR A 330 -15.62 -5.29 13.99
CA TYR A 330 -15.00 -4.54 15.09
C TYR A 330 -15.15 -5.32 16.40
N ALA A 331 -14.32 -4.99 17.39
CA ALA A 331 -14.34 -5.63 18.69
C ALA A 331 -14.35 -4.61 19.83
N VAL A 332 -15.02 -4.96 20.93
CA VAL A 332 -15.15 -4.13 22.13
C VAL A 332 -14.80 -4.92 23.38
N LYS A 333 -13.95 -4.36 24.24
CA LYS A 333 -13.57 -4.92 25.55
C LYS A 333 -13.53 -3.81 26.59
N GLY A 334 -14.48 -3.83 27.52
CA GLY A 334 -14.70 -2.71 28.45
C GLY A 334 -15.03 -1.44 27.67
N ASN A 335 -14.24 -0.38 27.87
CA ASN A 335 -14.37 0.89 27.13
C ASN A 335 -13.42 0.97 25.91
N GLN A 336 -12.76 -0.11 25.52
CA GLN A 336 -11.86 -0.13 24.37
C GLN A 336 -12.58 -0.67 23.15
N TRP A 337 -12.42 0.01 22.01
CA TRP A 337 -13.03 -0.32 20.73
C TRP A 337 -11.95 -0.41 19.65
N VAL A 338 -11.99 -1.42 18.78
CA VAL A 338 -11.07 -1.53 17.63
C VAL A 338 -11.79 -1.99 16.38
N GLY A 339 -11.62 -1.25 15.28
CA GLY A 339 -12.06 -1.63 13.94
C GLY A 339 -10.87 -2.16 13.16
N TYR A 340 -10.99 -3.37 12.62
CA TYR A 340 -9.88 -4.14 12.07
C TYR A 340 -10.32 -5.04 10.92
N ASP A 341 -9.37 -5.56 10.16
CA ASP A 341 -9.61 -6.59 9.16
C ASP A 341 -9.24 -7.98 9.69
N ASP A 342 -10.04 -8.99 9.35
CA ASP A 342 -9.76 -10.39 9.59
C ASP A 342 -9.78 -11.20 8.29
N VAL A 343 -9.55 -12.51 8.39
CA VAL A 343 -9.51 -13.40 7.21
C VAL A 343 -10.77 -13.24 6.35
N GLU A 344 -11.95 -13.20 6.94
CA GLU A 344 -13.21 -13.11 6.20
C GLU A 344 -13.36 -11.74 5.48
N SER A 345 -13.06 -10.62 6.15
CA SER A 345 -13.13 -9.31 5.51
C SER A 345 -12.09 -9.14 4.41
N VAL A 346 -10.89 -9.71 4.61
CA VAL A 346 -9.82 -9.73 3.62
C VAL A 346 -10.19 -10.54 2.38
N GLU A 347 -10.73 -11.75 2.55
CA GLU A 347 -11.19 -12.58 1.43
C GLU A 347 -12.31 -11.88 0.65
N THR A 348 -13.23 -11.22 1.36
CA THR A 348 -14.31 -10.43 0.78
C THR A 348 -13.79 -9.25 -0.05
N LYS A 349 -12.78 -8.53 0.48
CA LYS A 349 -12.06 -7.47 -0.26
C LYS A 349 -11.38 -8.01 -1.51
N VAL A 350 -10.80 -9.20 -1.45
CA VAL A 350 -10.19 -9.84 -2.63
C VAL A 350 -11.24 -10.24 -3.67
N GLN A 351 -12.44 -10.68 -3.27
CA GLN A 351 -13.50 -10.88 -4.27
C GLN A 351 -13.92 -9.56 -4.92
N PHE A 352 -14.03 -8.48 -4.13
CA PHE A 352 -14.33 -7.14 -4.66
C PHE A 352 -13.29 -6.69 -5.70
N LEU A 353 -11.99 -6.81 -5.41
CA LEU A 353 -10.94 -6.38 -6.35
C LEU A 353 -10.95 -7.23 -7.64
N LYS A 354 -11.25 -8.53 -7.54
CA LYS A 354 -11.37 -9.41 -8.71
C LYS A 354 -12.56 -9.04 -9.58
N ASN A 355 -13.71 -8.73 -8.97
CA ASN A 355 -14.91 -8.30 -9.69
C ASN A 355 -14.72 -7.00 -10.48
N LEU A 356 -13.80 -6.14 -10.05
CA LEU A 356 -13.45 -4.90 -10.75
C LEU A 356 -12.22 -5.03 -11.68
N ASN A 357 -11.66 -6.23 -11.83
CA ASN A 357 -10.43 -6.48 -12.59
C ASN A 357 -9.27 -5.57 -12.17
N LEU A 358 -9.12 -5.35 -10.85
CA LEU A 358 -8.02 -4.54 -10.34
C LEU A 358 -6.67 -5.24 -10.55
N GLY A 359 -5.57 -4.47 -10.48
CA GLY A 359 -4.21 -4.98 -10.64
C GLY A 359 -3.74 -5.94 -9.54
N GLY A 360 -4.39 -5.92 -8.37
CA GLY A 360 -4.09 -6.82 -7.27
C GLY A 360 -4.33 -6.20 -5.89
N ALA A 361 -3.63 -6.73 -4.89
CA ALA A 361 -3.70 -6.29 -3.50
C ALA A 361 -2.32 -5.83 -2.98
N MET A 362 -2.35 -4.81 -2.13
CA MET A 362 -1.21 -4.28 -1.41
C MET A 362 -1.41 -4.48 0.08
N ILE A 363 -0.39 -4.95 0.80
CA ILE A 363 -0.42 -5.18 2.24
C ILE A 363 0.38 -4.10 2.96
N TRP A 364 -0.27 -3.40 3.88
CA TRP A 364 0.39 -2.56 4.88
C TRP A 364 0.12 -3.09 6.29
N SER A 365 1.07 -3.76 6.93
CA SER A 365 2.36 -4.27 6.42
C SER A 365 2.57 -5.72 6.87
N ILE A 366 3.48 -6.45 6.22
CA ILE A 366 3.67 -7.88 6.52
C ILE A 366 4.15 -8.14 7.94
N ASP A 367 4.84 -7.17 8.54
CA ASP A 367 5.36 -7.24 9.90
C ASP A 367 4.28 -7.05 10.98
N MET A 368 3.04 -6.71 10.59
CA MET A 368 1.90 -6.52 11.51
C MET A 368 0.85 -7.63 11.43
N ASP A 369 0.95 -8.51 10.43
CA ASP A 369 0.21 -9.77 10.41
C ASP A 369 0.77 -10.72 11.49
N ASP A 370 0.07 -11.81 11.83
CA ASP A 370 0.63 -12.84 12.72
C ASP A 370 1.68 -13.68 11.99
N PHE A 371 2.83 -13.06 11.69
CA PHE A 371 3.93 -13.66 10.95
C PHE A 371 4.55 -14.89 11.64
N THR A 372 4.36 -15.02 12.96
CA THR A 372 4.84 -16.18 13.73
C THR A 372 3.82 -17.32 13.80
N GLY A 373 2.54 -17.03 13.57
CA GLY A 373 1.42 -17.94 13.78
C GLY A 373 1.08 -18.22 15.25
N LYS A 374 1.64 -17.47 16.20
CA LYS A 374 1.55 -17.75 17.64
C LYS A 374 0.43 -16.98 18.35
N PHE A 375 -0.15 -15.95 17.74
CA PHE A 375 -1.09 -15.05 18.42
C PHE A 375 -2.54 -15.36 18.08
N CYS A 376 -2.82 -15.72 16.81
CA CYS A 376 -4.17 -15.86 16.30
C CYS A 376 -4.64 -17.32 16.21
N SER A 377 -3.75 -18.30 16.39
CA SER A 377 -4.03 -19.74 16.17
C SER A 377 -4.51 -20.07 14.75
N GLN A 378 -4.04 -19.31 13.75
CA GLN A 378 -4.43 -19.44 12.34
C GLN A 378 -3.24 -19.78 11.42
N GLY A 379 -2.09 -20.12 12.00
CA GLY A 379 -0.82 -20.29 11.27
C GLY A 379 -0.15 -18.95 10.93
N PRO A 380 1.04 -18.98 10.33
CA PRO A 380 1.81 -17.77 10.03
C PRO A 380 1.22 -16.98 8.86
N TYR A 381 1.22 -15.66 8.99
CA TYR A 381 0.69 -14.68 8.03
C TYR A 381 -0.77 -14.97 7.60
N PRO A 382 -1.71 -15.13 8.55
CA PRO A 382 -3.07 -15.55 8.23
C PRO A 382 -3.77 -14.61 7.25
N LEU A 383 -3.58 -13.29 7.36
CA LEU A 383 -4.21 -12.32 6.46
C LEU A 383 -3.53 -12.30 5.09
N VAL A 384 -2.20 -12.24 5.04
CA VAL A 384 -1.48 -12.22 3.75
C VAL A 384 -1.69 -13.53 2.98
N GLN A 385 -1.72 -14.67 3.68
CA GLN A 385 -2.04 -15.97 3.08
C GLN A 385 -3.48 -16.02 2.58
N ALA A 386 -4.44 -15.43 3.30
CA ALA A 386 -5.82 -15.33 2.82
C ALA A 386 -5.92 -14.53 1.51
N VAL A 387 -5.17 -13.43 1.40
CA VAL A 387 -5.05 -12.66 0.15
C VAL A 387 -4.46 -13.52 -0.95
N LYS A 388 -3.29 -14.13 -0.71
CA LYS A 388 -2.58 -14.96 -1.68
C LYS A 388 -3.46 -16.09 -2.22
N ARG A 389 -4.14 -16.84 -1.32
CA ARG A 389 -5.06 -17.92 -1.70
C ARG A 389 -6.23 -17.41 -2.55
N SER A 390 -6.81 -16.27 -2.18
CA SER A 390 -8.00 -15.71 -2.86
C SER A 390 -7.70 -15.11 -4.23
N LEU A 391 -6.50 -14.53 -4.40
CA LEU A 391 -6.01 -14.04 -5.69
C LEU A 391 -5.75 -15.19 -6.66
N GLY A 392 -5.27 -16.34 -6.19
CA GLY A 392 -4.91 -17.48 -7.03
C GLY A 392 -3.51 -17.32 -7.62
N SER A 393 -3.39 -17.25 -8.96
CA SER A 393 -2.10 -17.07 -9.62
C SER A 393 -1.59 -15.64 -9.47
N LEU A 394 -0.42 -15.51 -8.84
CA LEU A 394 0.28 -14.22 -8.74
C LEU A 394 1.09 -13.91 -10.00
N GLU A 395 1.18 -12.62 -10.33
CA GLU A 395 2.05 -12.11 -11.38
C GLU A 395 3.51 -12.46 -11.08
N ARG A 396 4.21 -12.92 -12.12
CA ARG A 396 5.51 -13.59 -12.03
C ARG A 396 6.59 -12.79 -12.73
#